data_AF-A0A6N4UWT2-F1
#
_entry.id   AF-A0A6N4UWT2-F1
#
_cell.length_a   1.000
_cell.length_b   1.000
_cell.length_c   1.000
_cell.angle_alpha   90.00
_cell.angle_beta   90.00
_cell.angle_gamma   90.00
#
_symmetry.space_group_name_H-M   'P 1'
#
loop_
_entity.id
_entity.type
_entity.pdbx_description
1 polymer ?
#
loop_
_entity_poly.entity_id
_entity_poly.type
_entity_poly.pdbx_seq_one_letter_code
_entity_poly.pdbx_strand_id
1 'polypeptide(L)' 'MDESQKPTMTEQELWEWLHYDEGIPVTRRAIKHAVLRREILPTRIGNYNLYSKQDGWDWIKSRKQPGVYRLPKTAAAQ' A
#
# COMPACT_ATOMS: atom_id res chain seq x y z
N MET A 1 12.49 -0.60 -17.46
CA MET A 1 11.88 -0.21 -16.18
C MET A 1 11.49 1.24 -16.31
N ASP A 2 10.19 1.50 -16.27
CA ASP A 2 9.69 2.88 -16.29
C ASP A 2 9.96 3.55 -14.95
N GLU A 3 9.89 4.87 -14.91
CA GLU A 3 10.16 5.65 -13.70
C GLU A 3 9.27 5.21 -12.52
N SER A 4 8.01 4.84 -12.79
CA SER A 4 7.05 4.35 -11.80
C SER A 4 7.43 3.01 -11.18
N GLN A 5 8.30 2.22 -11.82
CA GLN A 5 8.74 0.90 -11.36
C GLN A 5 10.05 0.96 -10.59
N LYS A 6 10.75 2.10 -10.59
CA LYS A 6 12.00 2.24 -9.86
C LYS A 6 11.70 2.28 -8.35
N PRO A 7 12.31 1.41 -7.54
CA PRO A 7 12.10 1.41 -6.10
C PRO A 7 12.99 2.47 -5.44
N THR A 8 12.48 3.70 -5.38
CA THR A 8 13.22 4.86 -4.87
C THR A 8 12.65 5.40 -3.56
N MET A 9 11.45 4.99 -3.16
CA MET A 9 10.74 5.56 -2.02
C MET A 9 10.86 4.67 -0.78
N THR A 10 10.99 5.27 0.39
CA THR A 10 10.78 4.64 1.69
C THR A 10 9.28 4.38 1.94
N GLU A 11 8.95 3.64 3.00
CA GLU A 11 7.54 3.45 3.44
C GLU A 11 6.83 4.80 3.66
N GLN A 12 7.54 5.78 4.22
CA GLN A 12 6.99 7.09 4.50
C GLN A 12 6.72 7.87 3.20
N GLU A 13 7.68 7.91 2.29
CA GLU A 13 7.54 8.59 1.00
C GLU A 13 6.46 7.96 0.13
N LEU A 14 6.31 6.63 0.17
CA LEU A 14 5.20 5.94 -0.50
C LEU A 14 3.84 6.41 0.02
N TRP A 15 3.71 6.58 1.34
CA TRP A 15 2.49 7.12 1.94
C TRP A 15 2.27 8.59 1.55
N GLU A 16 3.31 9.44 1.62
CA GLU A 16 3.23 10.86 1.28
C GLU A 16 2.80 11.05 -0.17
N TRP A 17 3.39 10.32 -1.11
CA TRP A 17 3.00 10.35 -2.52
C TRP A 17 1.54 9.91 -2.73
N LEU A 18 1.12 8.78 -2.14
CA LEU A 18 -0.28 8.32 -2.26
C LEU A 18 -1.28 9.34 -1.68
N HIS A 19 -0.92 10.02 -0.59
CA HIS A 19 -1.83 10.90 0.13
C HIS A 19 -1.86 12.31 -0.45
N TYR A 20 -0.70 12.95 -0.64
CA TYR A 20 -0.58 14.35 -1.03
C TYR A 20 -0.57 14.52 -2.55
N ASP A 21 0.11 13.65 -3.29
CA ASP A 21 0.25 13.81 -4.75
C ASP A 21 -0.92 13.18 -5.49
N GLU A 22 -1.31 11.95 -5.13
CA GLU A 22 -2.44 11.23 -5.76
C GLU A 22 -3.79 11.54 -5.11
N GLY A 23 -3.80 12.21 -3.95
CA GLY A 23 -5.03 12.60 -3.25
C GLY A 23 -5.84 11.42 -2.69
N ILE A 24 -5.22 10.24 -2.52
CA ILE A 24 -5.92 9.05 -2.01
C ILE A 24 -6.07 9.19 -0.48
N PRO A 25 -7.27 8.93 0.08
CA PRO A 25 -7.50 9.05 1.52
C PRO A 25 -6.95 7.85 2.31
N VAL A 26 -5.65 7.58 2.17
CA VAL A 26 -4.90 6.55 2.90
C VAL A 26 -4.13 7.14 4.06
N THR A 27 -4.11 6.41 5.19
CA THR A 27 -3.36 6.81 6.37
C THR A 27 -1.97 6.16 6.39
N ARG A 28 -0.99 6.81 7.01
CA ARG A 28 0.34 6.23 7.23
C ARG A 28 0.27 4.87 7.92
N ARG A 29 -0.65 4.71 8.87
CA ARG A 29 -0.89 3.44 9.57
C ARG A 29 -1.35 2.34 8.61
N ALA A 30 -2.20 2.66 7.62
CA ALA A 30 -2.65 1.68 6.64
C ALA A 30 -1.48 1.14 5.79
N ILE A 31 -0.61 2.02 5.29
CA ILE A 31 0.58 1.64 4.53
C ILE A 31 1.54 0.80 5.38
N LYS A 32 1.82 1.22 6.61
CA LYS A 32 2.64 0.44 7.55
C LYS A 32 2.11 -0.98 7.76
N HIS A 33 0.80 -1.13 7.98
CA HIS A 33 0.19 -2.46 8.14
C HIS A 33 0.23 -3.28 6.85
N ALA A 34 0.04 -2.65 5.69
CA ALA A 34 0.16 -3.33 4.40
C ALA A 34 1.58 -3.87 4.17
N VAL A 35 2.63 -3.10 4.51
CA VAL A 35 4.02 -3.54 4.47
C VAL A 35 4.27 -4.71 5.42
N LEU A 36 3.83 -4.58 6.69
CA LEU A 36 4.01 -5.63 7.70
C LEU A 36 3.32 -6.94 7.30
N ARG A 37 2.15 -6.86 6.65
CA ARG A 37 1.38 -8.00 6.15
C ARG A 37 1.87 -8.54 4.81
N ARG A 38 2.93 -7.97 4.22
CA ARG A 38 3.44 -8.32 2.89
C ARG A 38 2.41 -8.13 1.76
N GLU A 39 1.49 -7.20 1.94
CA GLU A 39 0.59 -6.74 0.87
C GLU A 39 1.32 -5.79 -0.09
N ILE A 40 2.27 -5.01 0.43
CA ILE A 40 3.24 -4.20 -0.33
C ILE A 40 4.63 -4.82 -0.11
N LEU A 41 5.27 -5.26 -1.19
CA LEU A 41 6.57 -5.93 -1.11
C LEU A 41 7.72 -4.92 -1.27
N PRO A 42 8.68 -4.87 -0.32
CA PRO A 42 9.83 -4.01 -0.48
C PRO A 42 10.87 -4.62 -1.41
N THR A 43 11.50 -3.77 -2.21
CA THR A 43 12.80 -4.07 -2.80
C THR A 43 13.89 -3.77 -1.78
N ARG A 44 14.66 -4.80 -1.39
CA ARG A 44 15.75 -4.64 -0.42
C ARG A 44 17.04 -4.24 -1.12
N ILE A 45 17.56 -3.06 -0.78
CA ILE A 45 18.84 -2.56 -1.28
C ILE A 45 19.67 -2.12 -0.07
N GLY A 46 20.73 -2.87 0.23
CA GLY A 46 21.51 -2.69 1.46
C GLY A 46 20.64 -2.85 2.71
N ASN A 47 20.66 -1.86 3.60
CA ASN A 47 19.86 -1.83 4.83
C ASN A 47 18.49 -1.15 4.66
N TYR A 48 18.10 -0.82 3.43
CA TYR A 48 16.85 -0.10 3.14
C TYR A 48 15.80 -1.01 2.50
N ASN A 49 14.55 -0.77 2.89
CA ASN A 49 13.37 -1.27 2.19
C ASN A 49 12.83 -0.13 1.34
N LEU A 50 12.86 -0.32 0.02
CA LEU A 50 12.42 0.68 -0.95
C LEU A 50 11.21 0.17 -1.75
N TYR A 51 10.40 1.11 -2.21
CA TYR A 51 9.14 0.90 -2.90
C TYR A 51 9.06 1.78 -4.14
N SER A 52 8.31 1.31 -5.12
CA SER A 52 8.01 2.01 -6.35
C SER A 52 6.58 2.57 -6.32
N LYS A 53 6.25 3.46 -7.26
CA LYS A 53 4.87 3.95 -7.43
C LYS A 53 3.94 2.81 -7.82
N GLN A 54 4.44 1.86 -8.62
CA GLN A 54 3.70 0.68 -9.03
C GLN A 54 3.27 -0.17 -7.83
N ASP A 55 4.13 -0.35 -6.82
CA ASP A 55 3.78 -1.12 -5.62
C ASP A 55 2.57 -0.51 -4.88
N GLY A 56 2.52 0.82 -4.81
CA GLY A 56 1.37 1.54 -4.26
C GLY A 56 0.09 1.30 -5.07
N TRP A 57 0.17 1.40 -6.40
CA TRP A 57 -0.97 1.16 -7.28
C TRP A 57 -1.47 -0.28 -7.25
N ASP A 58 -0.57 -1.26 -7.22
CA ASP A 58 -0.90 -2.68 -7.16
C ASP A 58 -1.60 -3.00 -5.85
N TRP A 59 -1.15 -2.41 -4.73
CA TRP A 59 -1.85 -2.51 -3.46
C TRP A 59 -3.24 -1.90 -3.53
N ILE A 60 -3.41 -0.67 -4.02
CA ILE A 60 -4.73 -0.04 -4.19
C ILE A 60 -5.65 -0.90 -5.06
N LYS A 61 -5.13 -1.44 -6.17
CA LYS A 61 -5.86 -2.35 -7.06
C LYS A 61 -6.31 -3.62 -6.32
N SER A 62 -5.47 -4.17 -5.44
CA SER A 62 -5.83 -5.33 -4.60
C SER A 62 -6.97 -5.05 -3.61
N ARG A 63 -7.19 -3.78 -3.23
CA ARG A 63 -8.27 -3.39 -2.31
C ARG A 63 -9.66 -3.40 -2.98
N LYS A 64 -9.72 -3.49 -4.31
CA LYS A 64 -11.00 -3.56 -5.04
C LYS A 64 -11.76 -4.82 -4.63
N GLN A 65 -12.92 -4.64 -4.01
CA GLN A 65 -13.82 -5.75 -3.68
C GLN A 65 -14.77 -6.00 -4.86
N PRO A 66 -14.90 -7.25 -5.35
CA PRO A 66 -15.72 -7.55 -6.53
C PRO A 66 -17.24 -7.57 -6.25
N GLY A 67 -17.72 -7.12 -5.09
CA GLY A 67 -19.15 -7.18 -4.75
C GLY A 67 -19.54 -6.26 -3.60
N VAL A 68 -20.85 -6.26 -3.29
CA VAL A 68 -21.44 -5.52 -2.16
C VAL A 68 -20.69 -5.88 -0.88
N TYR A 69 -20.28 -4.87 -0.11
CA TYR A 69 -19.64 -5.06 1.18
C TYR A 69 -20.47 -6.01 2.06
N ARG A 70 -19.88 -7.14 2.46
CA ARG A 70 -20.47 -8.08 3.41
C ARG A 70 -19.66 -8.03 4.70
N LEU A 71 -20.29 -7.59 5.78
CA LEU A 71 -19.69 -7.70 7.11
C LEU A 71 -19.41 -9.19 7.39
N PRO A 72 -18.18 -9.59 7.74
CA PRO A 72 -17.90 -10.96 8.10
C PRO A 72 -18.76 -11.35 9.31
N LYS A 73 -19.40 -12.52 9.27
CA LYS A 73 -20.35 -12.99 10.30
C LYS A 73 -19.75 -12.98 11.72
N THR A 74 -18.42 -13.05 11.84
CA THR A 74 -17.68 -12.99 13.10
C THR A 74 -17.67 -11.60 13.75
N ALA A 75 -17.93 -10.53 13.00
CA ALA A 75 -18.00 -9.17 13.54
C ALA A 75 -19.37 -8.78 14.07
N ALA A 76 -20.41 -9.61 13.84
CA ALA A 76 -21.78 -9.36 14.29
C ALA A 76 -22.10 -9.99 15.67
N ALA A 77 -21.13 -10.66 16.30
CA ALA A 77 -21.28 -11.29 17.61
C ALA A 77 -20.34 -10.64 18.62
N GLN A 78 -20.67 -9.41 19.03
CA GLN A 78 -20.20 -8.77 20.27
C GLN A 78 -21.34 -7.97 20.89
#